data_AF-A0A4P6DRD4-F1
#
_entry.id   AF-A0A4P6DRD4-F1
#
_cell.length_a   1.000
_cell.length_b   1.000
_cell.length_c   1.000
_cell.angle_alpha   90.00
_cell.angle_beta   90.00
_cell.angle_gamma   90.00
#
_symmetry.space_group_name_H-M   'P 1'
#
loop_
_entity.id
_entity.type
_entity.pdbx_description
1 polymer ?
#
loop_
_entity_poly.entity_id
_entity_poly.type
_entity_poly.pdbx_seq_one_letter_code
_entity_poly.pdbx_strand_id
1 'polypeptide(L)'
;MIEHTGLSYRAFADKTGGLIKYTRVRDICLAKNAPVRLSEFFSICDVCGADPVDVTRRIKETAGANGNHEDISAMSDEERIAIAKREYAEKPWELAALHDSNKKIEMMGDAGPDWDDPA
;
A
#
# COMPACT_ATOMS: atom_id res chain seq x y z
N MET A 1 -4.96 -3.81 -19.11
CA MET A 1 -3.82 -4.54 -19.75
C MET A 1 -4.08 -6.03 -19.81
N ILE A 2 -4.14 -6.74 -18.66
CA ILE A 2 -4.43 -8.18 -18.60
C ILE A 2 -5.78 -8.51 -19.27
N GLU A 3 -6.82 -7.74 -18.98
CA GLU A 3 -8.17 -7.94 -19.53
C GLU A 3 -8.25 -7.81 -21.06
N HIS A 4 -7.33 -7.06 -21.69
CA HIS A 4 -7.31 -6.89 -23.15
C HIS A 4 -6.72 -8.09 -23.89
N THR A 5 -6.09 -9.02 -23.18
CA THR A 5 -5.51 -10.23 -23.79
C THR A 5 -6.58 -11.26 -24.18
N GLY A 6 -7.82 -11.13 -23.68
CA GLY A 6 -8.88 -12.13 -23.86
C GLY A 6 -8.61 -13.45 -23.14
N LEU A 7 -7.53 -13.55 -22.35
CA LEU A 7 -7.19 -14.75 -21.60
C LEU A 7 -7.98 -14.81 -20.29
N SER A 8 -8.41 -16.02 -19.91
CA SER A 8 -8.83 -16.26 -18.53
C SER A 8 -7.64 -16.06 -17.58
N TYR A 9 -7.90 -15.72 -16.32
CA TYR A 9 -6.81 -15.56 -15.33
C TYR A 9 -5.94 -16.82 -15.18
N ARG A 10 -6.51 -18.01 -15.43
CA ARG A 10 -5.76 -19.27 -15.39
C ARG A 10 -4.84 -19.40 -16.59
N ALA A 11 -5.37 -19.16 -17.80
CA ALA A 11 -4.56 -19.15 -19.01
C ALA A 11 -3.45 -18.09 -18.95
N PHE A 12 -3.73 -16.93 -18.34
CA PHE A 12 -2.72 -15.90 -18.11
C PHE A 12 -1.62 -16.39 -17.17
N ALA A 13 -1.98 -16.96 -16.02
CA ALA A 13 -1.02 -17.51 -15.05
C ALA A 13 -0.13 -18.58 -15.70
N ASP A 14 -0.70 -19.48 -16.50
CA ASP A 14 0.05 -20.52 -17.21
C ASP A 14 1.07 -19.91 -18.18
N LYS A 15 0.72 -18.82 -18.88
CA LYS A 15 1.66 -18.09 -19.75
C LYS A 15 2.81 -17.41 -19.02
N THR A 16 2.68 -17.16 -17.71
CA THR A 16 3.80 -16.63 -16.90
C THR A 16 4.81 -17.71 -16.50
N GLY A 17 4.62 -18.97 -16.89
CA GLY A 17 5.54 -20.06 -16.51
C GLY A 17 5.55 -20.33 -15.00
N GLY A 18 4.47 -19.99 -14.30
CA GLY A 18 4.36 -20.16 -12.84
C GLY A 18 4.92 -19.01 -12.00
N LEU A 19 5.47 -17.97 -12.63
CA LEU A 19 5.93 -16.76 -11.92
C LEU A 19 4.79 -16.04 -11.20
N ILE A 20 3.59 -16.04 -11.80
CA ILE A 20 2.39 -15.47 -11.19
C ILE A 20 1.31 -16.56 -11.09
N LYS A 21 0.91 -16.86 -9.86
CA LYS A 21 -0.19 -17.81 -9.61
C LYS A 21 -1.53 -17.21 -10.02
N TYR A 22 -2.48 -18.07 -10.38
CA TYR A 22 -3.86 -17.69 -10.71
C TYR A 22 -4.50 -16.71 -9.72
N THR A 23 -4.40 -17.00 -8.41
CA THR A 23 -4.97 -16.14 -7.35
C THR A 23 -4.35 -14.75 -7.40
N ARG A 24 -3.05 -14.69 -7.63
CA ARG A 24 -2.32 -13.43 -7.71
C ARG A 24 -2.70 -12.63 -8.96
N VAL A 25 -2.86 -13.27 -10.13
CA VAL A 25 -3.38 -12.60 -11.34
C VAL A 25 -4.75 -11.96 -11.05
N ARG A 26 -5.64 -12.70 -10.39
CA ARG A 26 -6.97 -12.21 -10.00
C ARG A 26 -6.86 -11.01 -9.06
N ASP A 27 -6.03 -11.11 -8.02
CA ASP A 27 -5.86 -10.03 -7.03
C ASP A 27 -5.34 -8.75 -7.66
N ILE A 28 -4.37 -8.87 -8.59
CA ILE A 28 -3.83 -7.74 -9.35
C ILE A 28 -4.92 -7.07 -10.19
N CYS A 29 -5.75 -7.85 -10.89
CA CYS A 29 -6.85 -7.30 -11.71
C CYS A 29 -7.92 -6.62 -10.85
N LEU A 30 -8.20 -7.14 -9.65
CA LEU A 30 -9.17 -6.58 -8.72
C LEU A 30 -8.61 -5.48 -7.81
N ALA A 31 -7.35 -5.07 -8.02
CA ALA A 31 -6.63 -4.12 -7.16
C ALA A 31 -6.70 -4.48 -5.66
N LYS A 32 -6.63 -5.78 -5.33
CA LYS A 32 -6.66 -6.29 -3.96
C LYS A 32 -5.26 -6.64 -3.47
N ASN A 33 -5.09 -6.62 -2.15
CA ASN A 33 -3.87 -7.02 -1.44
C ASN A 33 -2.67 -6.10 -1.75
N ALA A 34 -1.45 -6.65 -1.59
CA ALA A 34 -0.21 -5.90 -1.72
C ALA A 34 0.05 -5.39 -3.15
N PRO A 35 0.81 -4.28 -3.30
CA PRO A 35 1.26 -3.75 -4.59
C PRO A 35 1.93 -4.80 -5.47
N VAL A 36 1.88 -4.57 -6.78
CA VAL A 36 2.54 -5.42 -7.79
C VAL A 36 4.05 -5.38 -7.60
N ARG A 37 4.69 -6.55 -7.53
CA ARG A 37 6.16 -6.66 -7.49
C ARG A 37 6.74 -6.39 -8.88
N LEU A 38 7.96 -5.86 -8.95
CA LEU A 38 8.62 -5.60 -10.24
C LEU A 38 8.75 -6.86 -11.11
N SER A 39 9.05 -8.02 -10.52
CA SER A 39 9.10 -9.29 -11.26
C SER A 39 7.74 -9.68 -11.87
N GLU A 40 6.64 -9.43 -11.14
CA GLU A 40 5.28 -9.65 -11.64
C GLU A 40 4.96 -8.66 -12.76
N PHE A 41 5.36 -7.39 -12.61
CA PHE A 41 5.18 -6.36 -13.63
C PHE A 41 5.83 -6.73 -14.96
N PHE A 42 7.11 -7.15 -14.95
CA PHE A 42 7.80 -7.58 -16.17
C PHE A 42 7.15 -8.82 -16.78
N SER A 43 6.80 -9.81 -15.96
CA SER A 43 6.10 -11.01 -16.45
C SER A 43 4.75 -10.68 -17.10
N ILE A 44 4.01 -9.70 -16.57
CA ILE A 44 2.76 -9.23 -17.16
C ILE A 44 3.03 -8.53 -18.50
N CYS A 45 4.06 -7.70 -18.58
CA CYS A 45 4.46 -7.03 -19.82
C CYS A 45 4.80 -8.04 -20.92
N ASP A 46 5.58 -9.08 -20.58
CA ASP A 46 5.96 -10.15 -21.50
C ASP A 46 4.73 -10.89 -22.06
N VAL A 47 3.79 -11.29 -21.19
CA VAL A 47 2.57 -11.99 -21.61
C VAL A 47 1.66 -11.09 -22.45
N CYS A 48 1.64 -9.79 -22.16
CA CYS A 48 0.82 -8.82 -22.89
C CYS A 48 1.50 -8.28 -24.16
N GLY A 49 2.76 -8.63 -24.43
CA GLY A 49 3.54 -8.07 -25.54
C GLY A 49 3.72 -6.55 -25.44
N ALA A 50 3.78 -6.02 -24.23
CA ALA A 50 3.91 -4.59 -23.97
C ALA A 50 5.36 -4.25 -23.59
N ASP A 51 5.89 -3.14 -24.12
CA ASP A 51 7.19 -2.64 -23.68
C ASP A 51 7.11 -2.12 -22.23
N PRO A 52 7.86 -2.68 -21.28
CA PRO A 52 7.81 -2.25 -19.89
C PRO A 52 8.21 -0.78 -19.69
N VAL A 53 9.07 -0.22 -20.55
CA VAL A 53 9.48 1.20 -20.45
C VAL A 53 8.32 2.11 -20.85
N ASP A 54 7.64 1.84 -21.96
CA ASP A 54 6.43 2.54 -22.37
C ASP A 54 5.32 2.45 -21.32
N VAL A 55 5.11 1.27 -20.75
CA VAL A 55 4.10 1.05 -19.72
C VAL A 55 4.43 1.84 -18.45
N THR A 56 5.66 1.78 -17.96
CA THR A 56 6.05 2.54 -16.75
C THR A 56 5.96 4.05 -16.97
N ARG A 57 6.30 4.54 -18.17
CA ARG A 57 6.09 5.96 -18.53
C ARG A 57 4.62 6.36 -18.44
N ARG A 58 3.70 5.56 -19.00
CA ARG A 58 2.25 5.82 -18.90
C ARG A 58 1.75 5.78 -17.45
N ILE A 59 2.28 4.87 -16.64
CA ILE A 59 1.99 4.81 -15.20
C ILE A 59 2.42 6.11 -14.52
N LYS A 60 3.63 6.61 -14.79
CA LYS A 60 4.12 7.88 -14.23
C LYS A 60 3.28 9.07 -14.67
N GLU A 61 2.92 9.15 -15.95
CA GLU A 61 2.07 10.21 -16.49
C GLU A 61 0.68 10.20 -15.84
N THR A 62 0.07 9.02 -15.71
CA THR A 62 -1.23 8.84 -15.07
C THR A 62 -1.18 9.17 -13.58
N ALA A 63 -0.12 8.74 -12.89
CA ALA A 63 0.09 9.06 -11.47
C ALA A 63 0.30 10.57 -11.26
N GLY A 64 1.08 11.23 -12.12
CA GLY A 64 1.31 12.67 -12.07
C GLY A 64 0.05 13.49 -12.39
N ALA A 65 -0.79 13.02 -13.32
CA ALA A 65 -2.06 13.65 -13.64
C ALA A 65 -3.11 13.47 -12.53
N ASN A 66 -3.06 12.37 -11.79
CA ASN A 66 -3.99 12.07 -10.70
C ASN A 66 -3.64 12.74 -9.36
N GLY A 67 -2.51 13.46 -9.27
CA GLY A 67 -2.27 14.64 -8.41
C GLY A 67 -2.59 14.62 -6.91
N ASN A 68 -3.10 13.53 -6.33
CA ASN A 68 -3.67 13.49 -4.99
C ASN A 68 -3.14 12.29 -4.18
N HIS A 69 -1.89 11.89 -4.38
CA HIS A 69 -1.19 11.22 -3.29
C HIS A 69 -0.43 12.32 -2.57
N GLU A 70 -1.03 12.88 -1.51
CA GLU A 70 -0.29 13.74 -0.59
C GLU A 70 0.94 12.94 -0.17
N ASP A 71 2.10 13.41 -0.58
CA ASP A 71 3.37 12.79 -0.24
C ASP A 71 3.64 13.10 1.24
N ILE A 72 2.96 12.35 2.12
CA ILE A 72 3.09 12.46 3.59
C ILE A 72 4.54 12.31 4.06
N SER A 73 5.41 11.75 3.22
CA SER A 73 6.85 11.63 3.48
C SER A 73 7.60 12.97 3.38
N ALA A 74 7.11 13.91 2.56
CA ALA A 74 7.70 15.23 2.36
C ALA A 74 7.14 16.30 3.32
N MET A 75 6.12 15.95 4.10
CA MET A 75 5.52 16.86 5.08
C MET A 75 6.45 17.06 6.27
N SER A 76 6.60 18.31 6.69
CA SER A 76 7.25 18.65 7.95
C SER A 76 6.49 18.04 9.13
N ASP A 77 7.18 17.83 10.25
CA ASP A 77 6.56 17.28 11.45
C ASP A 77 5.42 18.19 11.95
N GLU A 78 5.54 19.50 11.76
CA GLU A 78 4.49 20.47 12.06
C GLU A 78 3.21 20.23 11.25
N GLU A 79 3.35 19.94 9.95
CA GLU A 79 2.20 19.68 9.07
C GLU A 79 1.55 18.33 9.38
N ARG A 80 2.34 17.31 9.73
CA ARG A 80 1.83 16.00 10.19
C ARG A 80 1.01 16.15 11.47
N ILE A 81 1.50 16.93 12.44
CA ILE A 81 0.80 17.22 13.69
C ILE A 81 -0.50 17.98 13.42
N ALA A 82 -0.50 18.92 12.46
CA ALA A 82 -1.69 19.68 12.10
C ALA A 82 -2.80 18.80 11.49
N ILE A 83 -2.45 17.87 10.60
CA ILE A 83 -3.39 16.89 10.03
C ILE A 83 -3.95 16.00 11.14
N ALA A 84 -3.09 15.43 11.98
CA ALA A 84 -3.52 14.57 13.08
C ALA A 84 -4.45 15.28 14.06
N LYS A 85 -4.21 16.58 14.34
CA LYS A 85 -5.11 17.41 15.18
C LYS A 85 -6.47 17.63 14.53
N ARG A 86 -6.51 17.84 13.21
CA ARG A 86 -7.76 17.99 12.47
C ARG A 86 -8.55 16.70 12.45
N GLU A 87 -7.90 15.58 12.15
CA GLU A 87 -8.53 14.26 12.20
C GLU A 87 -9.04 13.93 13.61
N TYR A 88 -8.30 14.29 14.66
CA TYR A 88 -8.75 14.18 16.05
C TYR A 88 -10.02 14.98 16.34
N ALA A 89 -10.13 16.20 15.81
CA ALA A 89 -11.31 17.04 16.00
C ALA A 89 -12.56 16.48 15.29
N GLU A 90 -12.38 15.89 14.11
CA GLU A 90 -13.47 15.35 13.30
C GLU A 90 -13.88 13.93 13.74
N LYS A 91 -12.93 13.10 14.16
CA LYS A 91 -13.13 11.68 14.50
C LYS A 91 -12.26 11.23 15.68
N PRO A 92 -12.60 11.65 16.91
CA PRO A 92 -11.81 11.37 18.09
C PRO A 92 -11.77 9.89 18.51
N TRP A 93 -12.38 8.95 17.76
CA TRP A 93 -12.51 7.54 18.15
C TRP A 93 -11.65 6.57 17.30
N GLU A 94 -11.02 7.04 16.22
CA GLU A 94 -10.30 6.18 15.26
C GLU A 94 -8.79 6.02 15.57
N LEU A 95 -8.24 6.81 16.50
CA LEU A 95 -6.83 6.72 16.90
C LEU A 95 -6.59 5.51 17.83
N ALA A 96 -5.78 4.55 17.38
CA ALA A 96 -5.46 3.32 18.13
C ALA A 96 -4.92 3.59 19.55
N ALA A 97 -4.14 4.66 19.74
CA ALA A 97 -3.62 5.09 21.05
C ALA A 97 -4.71 5.49 22.06
N LEU A 98 -5.97 5.70 21.63
CA LEU A 98 -7.09 6.01 22.52
C LEU A 98 -7.78 4.76 23.09
N HIS A 99 -7.58 3.62 22.43
CA HIS A 99 -8.11 2.32 22.85
C HIS A 99 -7.11 1.54 23.69
N ASP A 100 -5.89 2.05 23.87
CA ASP A 100 -4.92 1.44 24.77
C ASP A 100 -5.36 1.61 26.23
N SER A 101 -5.55 0.48 26.91
CA SER A 101 -5.79 0.39 28.34
C SER A 101 -4.78 1.16 29.20
N ASN A 102 -3.54 1.28 28.73
CA ASN A 102 -2.44 1.95 29.43
C ASN A 102 -2.28 3.44 29.09
N LYS A 103 -3.07 3.98 28.15
CA LYS A 103 -2.95 5.37 27.68
C LYS A 103 -2.84 6.40 28.81
N LYS A 104 -3.67 6.26 29.85
CA LYS A 104 -3.70 7.23 30.98
C LYS A 104 -2.43 7.20 31.82
N ILE A 105 -1.79 6.03 31.92
CA ILE A 105 -0.57 5.81 32.70
C ILE A 105 0.60 6.45 31.96
N GLU A 106 0.75 6.17 30.66
CA GLU A 106 1.80 6.75 29.82
C GLU A 106 1.70 8.28 29.71
N MET A 107 0.48 8.82 29.62
CA MET A 107 0.24 10.26 29.55
C MET A 107 0.56 10.99 30.87
N MET A 108 0.60 10.28 32.00
CA MET A 108 1.01 10.82 33.30
C MET A 108 2.53 10.76 33.54
N GLY A 109 3.31 10.26 32.56
CA GLY A 109 4.77 10.18 32.64
C GLY A 109 5.28 9.04 33.52
N ASP A 110 4.40 8.16 33.97
CA ASP A 110 4.77 6.90 34.59
C ASP A 110 4.93 5.91 33.45
N ALA A 111 6.18 5.67 33.03
CA ALA A 111 6.47 4.53 32.19
C ALA A 111 5.97 3.32 32.97
N GLY A 112 4.92 2.66 32.46
CA GLY A 112 4.39 1.46 33.11
C GLY A 112 5.51 0.46 33.40
N PRO A 113 5.25 -0.56 34.24
CA PRO A 113 6.29 -1.42 34.82
C PRO A 113 7.37 -1.77 33.79
N ASP A 114 8.63 -1.49 34.13
CA ASP A 114 9.80 -1.78 33.34
C ASP A 114 9.97 -3.29 33.24
N TRP A 115 9.35 -3.89 32.22
CA TRP A 115 9.48 -5.32 31.91
C TRP A 115 10.89 -5.73 31.46
N ASP A 116 11.85 -4.78 31.47
CA ASP A 116 13.27 -4.94 31.11
C ASP A 116 14.21 -5.10 32.31
N ASP A 117 13.71 -5.30 33.54
CA ASP A 117 14.57 -5.65 34.68
C ASP A 117 14.78 -7.18 34.77
N PRO A 118 15.98 -7.72 34.47
CA PRO A 118 16.25 -9.13 34.66
C PRO A 118 16.36 -9.47 36.15
N ALA A 119 15.77 -10.60 36.52
CA ALA A 119 15.69 -11.15 37.89
C ALA A 119 17.01 -11.23 38.67
#